data_AF-A0A9E0YE66-F1
#
_entry.id   AF-A0A9E0YE66-F1
#
_cell.length_a   1.000
_cell.length_b   1.000
_cell.length_c   1.000
_cell.angle_alpha   90.00
_cell.angle_beta   90.00
_cell.angle_gamma   90.00
#
_symmetry.space_group_name_H-M   'P 1'
#
loop_
_entity.id
_entity.type
_entity.pdbx_description
1 polymer ?
#
loop_
_entity_poly.entity_id
_entity_poly.type
_entity_poly.pdbx_seq_one_letter_code
_entity_poly.pdbx_strand_id
1 'polypeptide(L)'
;MHIPRMGRRSLLSLAFAASLFAGPAKASSCSLVDSPNPPCFHPHVTPTFKIIVVHYGDHAAQYDFEAAKRLYVERFNREMGRGVTVEIVDSAVIPLKVEPRDLVAMESHVGGNDPAQKTRDRLERLWYYYFSGPDGLIDEVRTLLLDGGHRPALEEADAVLVVSEPQFEALGFASGAFGFTEQPSEIAWALSDGGRTEWQPSARLVDELMHETGHLLGLDHASAHCFADSTPPNDRVACCAKSAGRNDVMSYCRDRAAVKGNFYYGFTDCTRKYVRKTTARALLRGEARPFQDQACD
;
A
#
# COMPACT_ATOMS: atom_id res chain seq x y z
N MET A 1 -53.75 32.02 -0.11
CA MET A 1 -52.44 32.41 -0.68
C MET A 1 -52.15 31.50 -1.85
N HIS A 2 -52.28 32.03 -3.06
CA HIS A 2 -52.04 31.35 -4.33
C HIS A 2 -50.57 31.47 -4.71
N ILE A 3 -49.93 30.36 -5.06
CA ILE A 3 -48.63 30.33 -5.73
C ILE A 3 -48.89 30.00 -7.21
N PRO A 4 -48.51 30.87 -8.16
CA PRO A 4 -48.82 30.68 -9.57
C PRO A 4 -47.87 29.68 -10.25
N ARG A 5 -48.43 28.89 -11.16
CA ARG A 5 -47.71 28.04 -12.13
C ARG A 5 -46.95 28.92 -13.13
N MET A 6 -45.63 28.78 -13.20
CA MET A 6 -44.83 29.29 -14.32
C MET A 6 -44.66 28.23 -15.41
N GLY A 7 -44.92 28.67 -16.64
CA GLY A 7 -45.03 27.85 -17.84
C GLY A 7 -43.71 27.30 -18.38
N ARG A 8 -43.86 26.18 -19.07
CA ARG A 8 -42.86 25.57 -19.95
C ARG A 8 -42.50 26.54 -21.07
N ARG A 9 -41.22 26.90 -21.21
CA ARG A 9 -40.66 27.42 -22.45
C ARG A 9 -39.76 26.35 -23.06
N SER A 10 -40.16 25.93 -24.25
CA SER A 10 -39.40 25.05 -25.14
C SER A 10 -38.14 25.77 -25.59
N LEU A 11 -36.96 25.21 -25.32
CA LEU A 11 -35.70 25.60 -25.94
C LEU A 11 -35.30 24.48 -26.90
N LEU A 12 -35.80 24.59 -28.14
CA LEU A 12 -35.14 24.03 -29.30
C LEU A 12 -33.97 24.96 -29.62
N SER A 13 -32.73 24.49 -29.51
CA SER A 13 -31.59 25.08 -30.22
C SER A 13 -30.43 24.10 -30.34
N LEU A 14 -30.20 23.73 -31.60
CA LEU A 14 -28.94 23.35 -32.24
C LEU A 14 -27.96 22.44 -31.47
N ALA A 15 -28.03 21.15 -31.78
CA ALA A 15 -26.89 20.27 -31.72
C ALA A 15 -25.90 20.67 -32.83
N PHE A 16 -24.83 21.39 -32.47
CA PHE A 16 -23.66 21.53 -33.33
C PHE A 16 -22.85 20.24 -33.26
N ALA A 17 -22.73 19.57 -34.40
CA ALA A 17 -21.84 18.44 -34.59
C ALA A 17 -20.38 18.89 -34.49
N ALA A 18 -19.78 18.73 -33.31
CA ALA A 18 -18.34 18.82 -33.10
C ALA A 18 -17.77 17.41 -32.97
N SER A 19 -17.77 16.66 -34.07
CA SER A 19 -17.17 15.33 -34.14
C SER A 19 -16.06 15.32 -35.19
N LEU A 20 -14.94 15.99 -34.94
CA LEU A 20 -13.75 15.88 -35.79
C LEU A 20 -12.49 16.09 -34.93
N PHE A 21 -11.62 15.07 -34.90
CA PHE A 21 -10.29 15.00 -34.29
C PHE A 21 -10.18 14.64 -32.79
N ALA A 22 -10.86 13.58 -32.36
CA ALA A 22 -10.26 12.76 -31.29
C ALA A 22 -9.17 11.91 -31.96
N GLY A 23 -7.90 12.30 -31.80
CA GLY A 23 -6.77 11.42 -32.16
C GLY A 23 -6.88 10.09 -31.41
N PRO A 24 -6.25 9.01 -31.90
CA PRO A 24 -6.25 7.75 -31.17
C PRO A 24 -5.77 8.03 -29.74
N ALA A 25 -6.59 7.68 -28.75
CA ALA A 25 -6.19 7.77 -27.35
C ALA A 25 -4.85 7.05 -27.23
N LYS A 26 -3.78 7.77 -26.85
CA LYS A 26 -2.50 7.13 -26.53
C LYS A 26 -2.81 6.03 -25.54
N ALA A 27 -2.43 4.79 -25.88
CA ALA A 27 -2.49 3.69 -24.92
C ALA A 27 -1.81 4.19 -23.63
N SER A 28 -2.53 4.12 -22.51
CA SER A 28 -1.97 4.47 -21.20
C SER A 28 -0.72 3.63 -20.98
N SER A 29 0.39 4.28 -20.61
CA SER A 29 1.64 3.56 -20.39
C SER A 29 1.53 2.68 -19.13
N CYS A 30 2.23 1.55 -19.12
CA CYS A 30 2.37 0.72 -17.92
C CYS A 30 3.41 1.28 -16.93
N SER A 31 3.92 2.50 -17.15
CA SER A 31 5.07 3.05 -16.44
C SER A 31 4.67 3.83 -15.19
N LEU A 32 5.42 3.62 -14.11
CA LEU A 32 5.29 4.40 -12.87
C LEU A 32 5.74 5.85 -13.05
N VAL A 33 6.49 6.15 -14.12
CA VAL A 33 6.85 7.52 -14.49
C VAL A 33 5.65 8.33 -14.93
N ASP A 34 4.61 7.73 -15.50
CA ASP A 34 3.47 8.49 -16.04
C ASP A 34 2.27 8.48 -15.09
N SER A 35 2.12 7.43 -14.27
CA SER A 35 1.01 7.27 -13.33
C SER A 35 1.41 6.39 -12.14
N PRO A 36 1.00 6.69 -10.90
CA PRO A 36 1.14 5.76 -9.78
C PRO A 36 0.21 4.53 -9.89
N ASN A 37 -0.77 4.60 -10.79
CA ASN A 37 -1.77 3.57 -11.07
C ASN A 37 -1.61 3.07 -12.53
N PRO A 38 -0.48 2.46 -12.91
CA PRO A 38 -0.34 1.91 -14.25
C PRO A 38 -1.36 0.78 -14.45
N PRO A 39 -2.04 0.71 -15.60
CA PRO A 39 -3.11 -0.26 -15.84
C PRO A 39 -2.59 -1.69 -16.07
N CYS A 40 -1.28 -1.88 -16.20
CA CYS A 40 -0.62 -3.12 -16.59
C CYS A 40 0.76 -3.26 -15.95
N PHE A 41 1.30 -4.48 -15.99
CA PHE A 41 2.71 -4.75 -15.72
C PHE A 41 3.60 -4.42 -16.92
N HIS A 42 4.90 -4.30 -16.69
CA HIS A 42 5.87 -4.37 -17.77
C HIS A 42 5.99 -5.82 -18.26
N PRO A 43 6.13 -6.07 -19.58
CA PRO A 43 6.37 -7.42 -20.08
C PRO A 43 7.81 -7.85 -19.77
N HIS A 44 7.93 -9.00 -19.10
CA HIS A 44 9.22 -9.57 -18.68
C HIS A 44 9.51 -10.90 -19.38
N VAL A 45 10.79 -11.25 -19.51
CA VAL A 45 11.22 -12.55 -20.07
C VAL A 45 10.96 -13.70 -19.09
N THR A 46 11.03 -13.40 -17.80
CA THR A 46 10.72 -14.29 -16.69
C THR A 46 9.59 -13.67 -15.87
N PRO A 47 8.81 -14.45 -15.09
CA PRO A 47 7.80 -13.91 -14.20
C PRO A 47 8.46 -13.27 -12.96
N THR A 48 9.16 -12.15 -13.18
CA THR A 48 9.87 -11.38 -12.16
C THR A 48 9.08 -10.11 -11.90
N PHE A 49 8.67 -9.90 -10.66
CA PHE A 49 8.06 -8.68 -10.19
C PHE A 49 9.17 -7.71 -9.77
N LYS A 50 9.37 -6.66 -10.56
CA LYS A 50 10.45 -5.70 -10.35
C LYS A 50 9.96 -4.59 -9.44
N ILE A 51 10.69 -4.32 -8.36
CA ILE A 51 10.28 -3.34 -7.37
C ILE A 51 11.38 -2.33 -7.07
N ILE A 52 10.97 -1.14 -6.66
CA ILE A 52 11.81 -0.20 -5.93
C ILE A 52 11.47 -0.34 -4.45
N VAL A 53 12.47 -0.37 -3.57
CA VAL A 53 12.23 -0.32 -2.12
C VAL A 53 12.70 1.00 -1.56
N VAL A 54 11.81 1.74 -0.92
CA VAL A 54 12.06 3.07 -0.38
C VAL A 54 11.93 3.03 1.13
N HIS A 55 12.88 3.63 1.84
CA HIS A 55 12.63 4.15 3.19
C HIS A 55 12.23 5.61 3.06
N TYR A 56 11.02 5.96 3.47
CA TYR A 56 10.53 7.34 3.49
C TYR A 56 10.47 7.84 4.93
N GLY A 57 11.49 8.58 5.34
CA GLY A 57 11.77 8.88 6.74
C GLY A 57 13.17 9.41 7.02
N ASP A 58 13.36 10.03 8.18
CA ASP A 58 14.63 10.63 8.61
C ASP A 58 15.46 9.68 9.50
N HIS A 59 14.91 8.52 9.86
CA HIS A 59 15.42 7.62 10.88
C HIS A 59 15.68 6.21 10.34
N ALA A 60 16.03 6.07 9.06
CA ALA A 60 16.46 4.80 8.45
C ALA A 60 17.53 4.06 9.26
N ALA A 61 18.40 4.79 9.97
CA ALA A 61 19.46 4.23 10.82
C ALA A 61 18.95 3.51 12.08
N GLN A 62 17.67 3.67 12.46
CA GLN A 62 17.09 3.02 13.64
C GLN A 62 16.77 1.52 13.42
N TYR A 63 16.84 1.04 12.18
CA TYR A 63 16.76 -0.38 11.84
C TYR A 63 17.68 -0.73 10.67
N ASP A 64 17.97 -2.01 10.47
CA ASP A 64 18.80 -2.44 9.34
C ASP A 64 17.95 -2.57 8.07
N PHE A 65 17.81 -1.45 7.33
CA PHE A 65 17.05 -1.39 6.08
C PHE A 65 17.63 -2.33 5.00
N GLU A 66 18.96 -2.43 4.92
CA GLU A 66 19.63 -3.33 3.98
C GLU A 66 19.38 -4.81 4.31
N ALA A 67 19.40 -5.18 5.60
CA ALA A 67 19.01 -6.51 6.02
C ALA A 67 17.53 -6.79 5.76
N ALA A 68 16.64 -5.82 5.96
CA ALA A 68 15.22 -5.97 5.65
C ALA A 68 15.01 -6.25 4.15
N LYS A 69 15.68 -5.50 3.25
CA LYS A 69 15.64 -5.74 1.79
C LYS A 69 16.11 -7.14 1.43
N ARG A 70 17.27 -7.56 1.94
CA ARG A 70 17.81 -8.92 1.67
C ARG A 70 16.85 -10.01 2.15
N LEU A 71 16.36 -9.86 3.39
CA LEU A 71 15.44 -10.81 3.99
C LEU A 71 14.12 -10.89 3.22
N TYR A 72 13.58 -9.76 2.77
CA TYR A 72 12.39 -9.71 1.93
C TYR A 72 12.57 -10.51 0.63
N VAL A 73 13.63 -10.24 -0.13
CA VAL A 73 13.90 -10.93 -1.41
C VAL A 73 14.10 -12.43 -1.19
N GLU A 74 14.93 -12.81 -0.22
CA GLU A 74 15.19 -14.22 0.11
C GLU A 74 13.87 -14.94 0.41
N ARG A 75 13.05 -14.32 1.26
CA ARG A 75 11.84 -14.92 1.78
C ARG A 75 10.75 -15.02 0.73
N PHE A 76 10.47 -13.93 0.01
CA PHE A 76 9.49 -13.92 -1.07
C PHE A 76 9.83 -14.99 -2.11
N ASN A 77 11.08 -15.02 -2.58
CA ASN A 77 11.53 -15.96 -3.61
C ASN A 77 11.51 -17.42 -3.10
N ARG A 78 11.86 -17.66 -1.83
CA ARG A 78 11.77 -18.98 -1.21
C ARG A 78 10.32 -19.46 -1.13
N GLU A 79 9.41 -18.61 -0.68
CA GLU A 79 8.00 -18.97 -0.52
C GLU A 79 7.30 -19.17 -1.87
N MET A 80 7.56 -18.30 -2.85
CA MET A 80 6.97 -18.38 -4.18
C MET A 80 7.58 -19.48 -5.04
N GLY A 81 8.80 -19.91 -4.74
CA GLY A 81 9.53 -20.92 -5.50
C GLY A 81 9.75 -20.50 -6.96
N ARG A 82 9.59 -21.42 -7.90
CA ARG A 82 9.79 -21.17 -9.35
C ARG A 82 8.62 -20.44 -10.05
N GLY A 83 7.72 -19.83 -9.27
CA GLY A 83 6.46 -19.30 -9.77
C GLY A 83 6.56 -17.86 -10.26
N VAL A 84 6.71 -16.96 -9.29
CA VAL A 84 7.00 -15.54 -9.48
C VAL A 84 8.19 -15.25 -8.58
N THR A 85 9.14 -14.47 -9.07
CA THR A 85 10.26 -13.98 -8.25
C THR A 85 10.16 -12.48 -8.07
N VAL A 86 10.78 -11.93 -7.04
CA VAL A 86 10.93 -10.49 -6.85
C VAL A 86 12.38 -10.09 -7.05
N GLU A 87 12.57 -8.94 -7.67
CA GLU A 87 13.86 -8.30 -7.89
C GLU A 87 13.76 -6.84 -7.46
N ILE A 88 14.71 -6.39 -6.64
CA ILE A 88 14.84 -4.97 -6.29
C ILE A 88 15.70 -4.33 -7.37
N VAL A 89 15.09 -3.54 -8.26
CA VAL A 89 15.80 -2.85 -9.34
C VAL A 89 16.47 -1.57 -8.85
N ASP A 90 15.95 -0.99 -7.77
CA ASP A 90 16.53 0.18 -7.13
C ASP A 90 16.07 0.32 -5.67
N SER A 91 16.77 1.14 -4.90
CA SER A 91 16.34 1.50 -3.56
C SER A 91 16.77 2.90 -3.17
N ALA A 92 15.94 3.57 -2.38
CA ALA A 92 16.22 4.93 -1.92
C ALA A 92 15.95 5.07 -0.43
N VAL A 93 16.70 5.96 0.22
CA VAL A 93 16.38 6.52 1.53
C VAL A 93 16.06 7.99 1.29
N ILE A 94 14.79 8.34 1.45
CA ILE A 94 14.27 9.66 1.16
C ILE A 94 13.87 10.30 2.49
N PRO A 95 14.47 11.44 2.89
CA PRO A 95 14.10 12.12 4.12
C PRO A 95 12.66 12.63 4.03
N LEU A 96 12.03 12.86 5.18
CA LEU A 96 10.70 13.46 5.21
C LEU A 96 10.75 14.83 4.53
N LYS A 97 9.73 15.13 3.74
CA LYS A 97 9.60 16.45 3.14
C LYS A 97 9.50 17.50 4.24
N VAL A 98 10.50 18.38 4.30
CA VAL A 98 10.55 19.50 5.24
C VAL A 98 9.62 20.59 4.72
N GLU A 99 8.35 20.50 5.07
CA GLU A 99 7.37 21.57 4.87
C GLU A 99 6.96 22.14 6.23
N PRO A 100 6.61 23.45 6.31
CA PRO A 100 5.97 23.99 7.49
C PRO A 100 4.62 23.28 7.70
N ARG A 101 4.61 22.27 8.57
CA ARG A 101 3.39 21.58 8.98
C ARG A 101 2.73 22.47 10.03
N ASP A 102 1.54 22.99 9.71
CA ASP A 102 0.73 23.68 10.71
C ASP A 102 0.20 22.65 11.72
N LEU A 103 0.98 22.45 12.78
CA LEU A 103 0.62 21.55 13.86
C LEU A 103 -0.37 22.19 14.84
N VAL A 104 -0.70 23.49 14.72
CA VAL A 104 -1.55 24.22 15.69
C VAL A 104 -2.92 23.55 15.82
N ALA A 105 -3.50 23.12 14.68
CA ALA A 105 -4.76 22.37 14.66
C ALA A 105 -4.65 21.03 15.41
N MET A 106 -3.50 20.35 15.35
CA MET A 106 -3.27 19.07 16.03
C MET A 106 -2.90 19.25 17.50
N GLU A 107 -2.10 20.27 17.85
CA GLU A 107 -1.73 20.60 19.23
C GLU A 107 -2.98 20.88 20.09
N SER A 108 -3.99 21.53 19.52
CA SER A 108 -5.29 21.75 20.17
C SER A 108 -6.05 20.45 20.50
N HIS A 109 -5.81 19.37 19.74
CA HIS A 109 -6.41 18.05 19.99
C HIS A 109 -5.70 17.26 21.09
N VAL A 110 -4.41 17.54 21.37
CA VAL A 110 -3.60 16.79 22.36
C VAL A 110 -3.45 17.53 23.70
N GLY A 111 -3.94 18.76 23.81
CA GLY A 111 -4.10 19.48 25.07
C GLY A 111 -2.78 19.84 25.76
N GLY A 112 -2.09 20.87 25.27
CA GLY A 112 -0.95 21.49 25.99
C GLY A 112 -0.37 22.69 25.27
N ASN A 113 0.09 23.70 26.04
CA ASN A 113 0.67 24.95 25.51
C ASN A 113 2.17 24.85 25.13
N ASP A 114 2.81 23.69 25.27
CA ASP A 114 4.17 23.40 24.79
C ASP A 114 4.42 21.87 24.82
N PRO A 115 4.12 21.15 23.72
CA PRO A 115 4.32 19.70 23.69
C PRO A 115 5.81 19.33 23.76
N ALA A 116 6.18 18.34 24.57
CA ALA A 116 7.53 17.76 24.56
C ALA A 116 7.92 17.31 23.13
N GLN A 117 9.22 17.25 22.80
CA GLN A 117 9.69 16.87 21.46
C GLN A 117 9.08 15.56 20.96
N LYS A 118 9.00 14.55 21.85
CA LYS A 118 8.34 13.27 21.56
C LYS A 118 6.88 13.41 21.09
N THR A 119 6.15 14.40 21.62
CA THR A 119 4.77 14.71 21.21
C THR A 119 4.76 15.42 19.87
N ARG A 120 5.71 16.34 19.59
CA ARG A 120 5.85 16.96 18.27
C ARG A 120 6.17 15.94 17.18
N ASP A 121 7.17 15.06 17.41
CA ASP A 121 7.52 13.99 16.47
C ASP A 121 6.33 13.08 16.20
N ARG A 122 5.49 12.81 17.23
CA ARG A 122 4.24 12.07 17.08
C ARG A 122 3.24 12.83 16.24
N LEU A 123 2.99 14.10 16.54
CA LEU A 123 2.03 14.93 15.80
C LEU A 123 2.41 15.05 14.33
N GLU A 124 3.69 15.20 14.03
CA GLU A 124 4.20 15.24 12.66
C GLU A 124 3.94 13.94 11.89
N ARG A 125 4.12 12.78 12.52
CA ARG A 125 3.78 11.49 11.90
C ARG A 125 2.28 11.35 11.64
N LEU A 126 1.46 11.81 12.59
CA LEU A 126 -0.01 11.81 12.50
C LEU A 126 -0.55 12.85 11.52
N TRP A 127 0.22 13.88 11.21
CA TRP A 127 -0.21 14.90 10.26
C TRP A 127 -0.53 14.27 8.90
N TYR A 128 0.27 13.32 8.45
CA TYR A 128 0.03 12.60 7.19
C TYR A 128 -1.30 11.86 7.16
N TYR A 129 -1.70 11.26 8.29
CA TYR A 129 -3.02 10.63 8.46
C TYR A 129 -4.16 11.63 8.17
N TYR A 130 -4.08 12.84 8.74
CA TYR A 130 -5.18 13.80 8.67
C TYR A 130 -5.17 14.70 7.42
N PHE A 131 -4.02 14.91 6.79
CA PHE A 131 -3.83 15.99 5.81
C PHE A 131 -3.36 15.55 4.42
N SER A 132 -2.63 14.44 4.27
CA SER A 132 -2.16 13.97 2.95
C SER A 132 -3.00 12.83 2.39
N GLY A 133 -3.49 11.94 3.26
CA GLY A 133 -4.14 10.69 2.86
C GLY A 133 -3.22 9.77 2.05
N PRO A 134 -3.70 8.57 1.65
CA PRO A 134 -2.90 7.59 0.92
C PRO A 134 -2.39 8.09 -0.45
N ASP A 135 -3.26 8.70 -1.25
CA ASP A 135 -2.93 9.16 -2.61
C ASP A 135 -1.91 10.31 -2.59
N GLY A 136 -2.03 11.25 -1.65
CA GLY A 136 -1.07 12.34 -1.50
C GLY A 136 0.33 11.85 -1.11
N LEU A 137 0.40 10.81 -0.27
CA LEU A 137 1.67 10.19 0.12
C LEU A 137 2.32 9.44 -1.06
N ILE A 138 1.53 8.75 -1.87
CA ILE A 138 2.00 8.11 -3.11
C ILE A 138 2.60 9.12 -4.07
N ASP A 139 1.88 10.20 -4.34
CA ASP A 139 2.34 11.25 -5.26
C ASP A 139 3.61 11.94 -4.75
N GLU A 140 3.72 12.16 -3.44
CA GLU A 140 4.90 12.72 -2.79
C GLU A 140 6.13 11.81 -2.97
N VAL A 141 6.04 10.54 -2.58
CA VAL A 141 7.16 9.59 -2.73
C VAL A 141 7.57 9.44 -4.18
N ARG A 142 6.60 9.33 -5.10
CA ARG A 142 6.87 9.23 -6.54
C ARG A 142 7.59 10.46 -7.07
N THR A 143 7.17 11.66 -6.67
CA THR A 143 7.81 12.92 -7.09
C THR A 143 9.24 12.99 -6.58
N LEU A 144 9.47 12.63 -5.32
CA LEU A 144 10.81 12.62 -4.72
C LEU A 144 11.74 11.61 -5.40
N LEU A 145 11.24 10.44 -5.81
CA LEU A 145 12.00 9.49 -6.63
C LEU A 145 12.38 10.07 -8.01
N LEU A 146 11.43 10.71 -8.68
CA LEU A 146 11.68 11.35 -9.99
C LEU A 146 12.73 12.46 -9.89
N ASP A 147 12.61 13.31 -8.89
CA ASP A 147 13.53 14.43 -8.63
C ASP A 147 14.90 13.94 -8.16
N GLY A 148 14.94 12.80 -7.45
CA GLY A 148 16.15 12.12 -7.00
C GLY A 148 16.92 11.37 -8.09
N GLY A 149 16.43 11.38 -9.34
CA GLY A 149 17.11 10.71 -10.46
C GLY A 149 16.75 9.22 -10.62
N HIS A 150 15.75 8.72 -9.91
CA HIS A 150 15.29 7.32 -9.99
C HIS A 150 14.33 7.05 -11.16
N ARG A 151 14.25 7.97 -12.14
CA ARG A 151 13.41 7.81 -13.34
C ARG A 151 13.66 6.48 -14.07
N PRO A 152 14.91 6.07 -14.37
CA PRO A 152 15.14 4.80 -15.07
C PRO A 152 14.57 3.59 -14.32
N ALA A 153 14.67 3.58 -12.99
CA ALA A 153 14.11 2.52 -12.17
C ALA A 153 12.57 2.53 -12.20
N LEU A 154 11.95 3.70 -12.16
CA LEU A 154 10.48 3.84 -12.28
C LEU A 154 9.95 3.45 -13.66
N GLU A 155 10.77 3.51 -14.72
CA GLU A 155 10.40 3.05 -16.06
C GLU A 155 10.42 1.51 -16.20
N GLU A 156 11.14 0.83 -15.30
CA GLU A 156 11.31 -0.64 -15.32
C GLU A 156 10.49 -1.35 -14.23
N ALA A 157 10.29 -0.69 -13.09
CA ALA A 157 9.63 -1.29 -11.94
C ALA A 157 8.12 -1.47 -12.18
N ASP A 158 7.61 -2.60 -11.69
CA ASP A 158 6.18 -2.87 -11.60
C ASP A 158 5.55 -2.24 -10.37
N ALA A 159 6.34 -1.95 -9.32
CA ALA A 159 5.85 -1.38 -8.08
C ALA A 159 6.91 -0.65 -7.25
N VAL A 160 6.45 0.15 -6.28
CA VAL A 160 7.26 0.73 -5.21
C VAL A 160 6.76 0.21 -3.87
N LEU A 161 7.66 -0.38 -3.09
CA LEU A 161 7.41 -0.71 -1.69
C LEU A 161 8.04 0.35 -0.80
N VAL A 162 7.26 0.92 0.11
CA VAL A 162 7.66 2.03 0.97
C VAL A 162 7.58 1.61 2.42
N VAL A 163 8.72 1.69 3.11
CA VAL A 163 8.79 1.68 4.57
C VAL A 163 8.64 3.13 5.02
N SER A 164 7.51 3.44 5.64
CA SER A 164 7.03 4.80 5.89
C SER A 164 7.13 5.15 7.37
N GLU A 165 7.84 6.23 7.70
CA GLU A 165 7.74 6.88 9.02
C GLU A 165 6.45 7.65 9.25
N PRO A 166 5.83 8.27 8.22
CA PRO A 166 4.46 8.77 8.32
C PRO A 166 3.48 7.67 8.72
N GLN A 167 2.52 8.04 9.57
CA GLN A 167 1.47 7.15 10.07
C GLN A 167 0.16 7.35 9.30
N PHE A 168 -0.63 6.29 9.17
CA PHE A 168 -1.93 6.24 8.50
C PHE A 168 -2.88 5.23 9.19
N GLU A 169 -4.14 5.12 8.75
CA GLU A 169 -5.15 4.25 9.40
C GLU A 169 -4.96 2.75 9.10
N ALA A 170 -3.77 2.21 9.26
CA ALA A 170 -3.47 0.78 9.12
C ALA A 170 -2.01 0.49 9.47
N LEU A 171 -1.64 -0.79 9.61
CA LEU A 171 -0.21 -1.19 9.66
C LEU A 171 0.49 -1.03 8.31
N GLY A 172 -0.28 -1.03 7.22
CA GLY A 172 0.14 -0.89 5.84
C GLY A 172 -1.04 -0.65 4.92
N PHE A 173 -0.78 -0.19 3.69
CA PHE A 173 -1.79 -0.14 2.64
C PHE A 173 -1.16 -0.32 1.27
N ALA A 174 -1.95 -0.80 0.31
CA ALA A 174 -1.56 -0.83 -1.10
C ALA A 174 -2.59 -0.09 -1.93
N SER A 175 -2.12 0.85 -2.76
CA SER A 175 -2.94 1.54 -3.75
C SER A 175 -2.13 1.72 -5.03
N GLY A 176 -2.76 1.39 -6.16
CA GLY A 176 -2.08 1.37 -7.45
C GLY A 176 -0.92 0.38 -7.48
N ALA A 177 0.25 0.92 -7.76
CA ALA A 177 1.51 0.20 -7.77
C ALA A 177 2.37 0.44 -6.52
N PHE A 178 1.82 1.07 -5.50
CA PHE A 178 2.55 1.43 -4.29
C PHE A 178 2.02 0.64 -3.09
N GLY A 179 2.92 0.00 -2.34
CA GLY A 179 2.63 -0.66 -1.08
C GLY A 179 3.40 0.01 0.05
N PHE A 180 2.70 0.42 1.10
CA PHE A 180 3.25 1.14 2.25
C PHE A 180 3.15 0.28 3.50
N THR A 181 4.19 0.30 4.32
CA THR A 181 4.18 -0.29 5.67
C THR A 181 4.76 0.70 6.66
N GLU A 182 4.13 0.83 7.83
CA GLU A 182 4.57 1.75 8.88
C GLU A 182 5.82 1.26 9.62
N GLN A 183 6.78 2.15 9.80
CA GLN A 183 7.94 1.96 10.68
C GLN A 183 8.41 3.32 11.22
N PRO A 184 8.30 3.61 12.53
CA PRO A 184 7.84 2.72 13.60
C PRO A 184 6.31 2.51 13.57
N SER A 185 5.85 1.31 13.92
CA SER A 185 4.41 0.99 13.95
C SER A 185 3.74 1.49 15.22
N GLU A 186 2.48 1.93 15.13
CA GLU A 186 1.69 2.33 16.29
C GLU A 186 1.10 1.14 17.05
N ILE A 187 1.19 1.19 18.37
CA ILE A 187 0.54 0.26 19.29
C ILE A 187 -0.53 1.06 20.03
N ALA A 188 -1.72 1.04 19.44
CA ALA A 188 -3.02 1.40 20.00
C ALA A 188 -3.25 2.85 20.45
N TRP A 189 -4.04 3.57 19.65
CA TRP A 189 -4.61 4.89 19.93
C TRP A 189 -5.52 4.95 21.17
N ALA A 190 -6.17 3.83 21.51
CA ALA A 190 -7.22 3.77 22.53
C ALA A 190 -6.72 3.37 23.93
N LEU A 191 -5.41 3.24 24.14
CA LEU A 191 -4.85 2.93 25.47
C LEU A 191 -4.74 4.19 26.32
N SER A 192 -4.98 4.03 27.62
CA SER A 192 -5.01 5.11 28.61
C SER A 192 -3.65 5.77 28.86
N ASP A 193 -2.55 5.13 28.46
CA ASP A 193 -1.19 5.68 28.50
C ASP A 193 -0.80 6.43 27.21
N GLY A 194 -1.73 6.54 26.26
CA GLY A 194 -1.52 7.17 24.96
C GLY A 194 -0.79 6.26 23.98
N GLY A 195 -1.19 6.31 22.70
CA GLY A 195 -0.56 5.55 21.64
C GLY A 195 0.96 5.65 21.67
N ARG A 196 1.63 4.48 21.65
CA ARG A 196 3.09 4.35 21.62
C ARG A 196 3.52 3.84 20.25
N THR A 197 4.69 4.28 19.78
CA THR A 197 5.31 3.76 18.56
C THR A 197 6.48 2.85 18.92
N GLU A 198 6.61 1.74 18.22
CA GLU A 198 7.72 0.81 18.40
C GLU A 198 8.37 0.51 17.05
N TRP A 199 9.70 0.67 16.99
CA TRP A 199 10.50 0.20 15.87
C TRP A 199 10.42 -1.32 15.79
N GLN A 200 9.75 -1.83 14.77
CA GLN A 200 9.54 -3.25 14.62
C GLN A 200 10.83 -3.94 14.16
N PRO A 201 11.09 -5.18 14.61
CA PRO A 201 12.17 -5.98 14.06
C PRO A 201 11.99 -6.17 12.54
N SER A 202 13.10 -6.33 11.80
CA SER A 202 13.06 -6.58 10.35
C SER A 202 12.15 -7.75 9.98
N ALA A 203 11.99 -8.72 10.88
CA ALA A 203 11.11 -9.86 10.64
C ALA A 203 9.63 -9.47 10.47
N ARG A 204 9.13 -8.58 11.33
CA ARG A 204 7.75 -8.07 11.25
C ARG A 204 7.57 -7.12 10.09
N LEU A 205 8.55 -6.23 9.87
CA LEU A 205 8.56 -5.34 8.73
C LEU A 205 8.46 -6.11 7.41
N VAL A 206 9.25 -7.17 7.25
CA VAL A 206 9.22 -8.01 6.05
C VAL A 206 7.90 -8.76 5.90
N ASP A 207 7.27 -9.20 7.00
CA ASP A 207 5.95 -9.84 6.95
C ASP A 207 4.87 -8.91 6.39
N GLU A 208 4.87 -7.64 6.84
CA GLU A 208 3.95 -6.63 6.31
C GLU A 208 4.31 -6.20 4.88
N LEU A 209 5.60 -6.07 4.53
CA LEU A 209 5.99 -5.83 3.13
C LEU A 209 5.53 -6.95 2.19
N MET A 210 5.56 -8.21 2.65
CA MET A 210 5.03 -9.35 1.90
C MET A 210 3.51 -9.29 1.76
N HIS A 211 2.80 -8.84 2.80
CA HIS A 211 1.36 -8.58 2.76
C HIS A 211 1.01 -7.55 1.67
N GLU A 212 1.64 -6.37 1.71
CA GLU A 212 1.39 -5.32 0.71
C GLU A 212 1.80 -5.76 -0.70
N THR A 213 2.89 -6.51 -0.83
CA THR A 213 3.27 -7.11 -2.11
C THR A 213 2.15 -8.01 -2.65
N GLY A 214 1.47 -8.77 -1.78
CA GLY A 214 0.35 -9.60 -2.20
C GLY A 214 -0.78 -8.78 -2.83
N HIS A 215 -1.15 -7.64 -2.23
CA HIS A 215 -2.12 -6.72 -2.82
C HIS A 215 -1.67 -6.19 -4.18
N LEU A 216 -0.40 -5.81 -4.33
CA LEU A 216 0.15 -5.34 -5.60
C LEU A 216 0.18 -6.40 -6.70
N LEU A 217 0.19 -7.68 -6.32
CA LEU A 217 0.07 -8.83 -7.23
C LEU A 217 -1.39 -9.20 -7.56
N GLY A 218 -2.36 -8.46 -7.01
CA GLY A 218 -3.79 -8.62 -7.26
C GLY A 218 -4.54 -9.48 -6.23
N LEU A 219 -3.96 -9.73 -5.06
CA LEU A 219 -4.60 -10.50 -4.00
C LEU A 219 -5.45 -9.62 -3.09
N ASP A 220 -6.63 -10.10 -2.73
CA ASP A 220 -7.41 -9.56 -1.61
C ASP A 220 -7.07 -10.31 -0.30
N HIS A 221 -7.56 -9.81 0.83
CA HIS A 221 -7.31 -10.33 2.16
C HIS A 221 -7.84 -11.76 2.36
N ALA A 222 -6.98 -12.66 2.84
CA ALA A 222 -7.41 -13.97 3.31
C ALA A 222 -8.35 -13.81 4.49
N SER A 223 -9.35 -14.68 4.61
CA SER A 223 -10.36 -14.61 5.66
C SER A 223 -11.16 -13.29 5.70
N ALA A 224 -11.30 -12.59 4.57
CA ALA A 224 -12.05 -11.34 4.49
C ALA A 224 -13.50 -11.51 4.98
N HIS A 225 -14.12 -12.65 4.67
CA HIS A 225 -15.47 -12.99 5.15
C HIS A 225 -15.59 -13.00 6.69
N CYS A 226 -14.50 -13.25 7.42
CA CYS A 226 -14.50 -13.19 8.89
C CYS A 226 -14.58 -11.76 9.44
N PHE A 227 -14.31 -10.75 8.61
CA PHE A 227 -14.32 -9.34 8.98
C PHE A 227 -15.35 -8.51 8.20
N ALA A 228 -16.18 -9.15 7.37
CA ALA A 228 -17.31 -8.51 6.71
C ALA A 228 -18.26 -7.85 7.74
N ASP A 229 -18.92 -6.77 7.34
CA ASP A 229 -19.87 -6.02 8.19
C ASP A 229 -21.01 -6.90 8.74
N SER A 230 -21.35 -7.97 8.01
CA SER A 230 -22.35 -8.96 8.42
C SER A 230 -21.88 -9.89 9.54
N THR A 231 -20.58 -9.93 9.86
CA THR A 231 -20.01 -10.84 10.85
C THR A 231 -19.87 -10.13 12.20
N PRO A 232 -20.68 -10.51 13.22
CA PRO A 232 -20.64 -9.87 14.53
C PRO A 232 -19.23 -9.94 15.16
N PRO A 233 -18.77 -8.90 15.89
CA PRO A 233 -17.44 -8.88 16.49
C PRO A 233 -17.10 -10.13 17.33
N ASN A 234 -18.07 -10.67 18.07
CA ASN A 234 -17.88 -11.87 18.90
C ASN A 234 -17.70 -13.16 18.09
N ASP A 235 -18.20 -13.19 16.85
CA ASP A 235 -18.14 -14.37 15.98
C ASP A 235 -16.85 -14.39 15.13
N ARG A 236 -16.16 -13.26 15.00
CA ARG A 236 -14.90 -13.13 14.22
C ARG A 236 -13.84 -14.10 14.71
N VAL A 237 -13.69 -14.28 16.02
CA VAL A 237 -12.71 -15.21 16.62
C VAL A 237 -13.00 -16.65 16.20
N ALA A 238 -14.26 -17.07 16.28
CA ALA A 238 -14.68 -18.42 15.88
C ALA A 238 -14.54 -18.64 14.36
N CYS A 239 -14.81 -17.60 13.57
CA CYS A 239 -14.57 -17.62 12.13
C CYS A 239 -13.09 -17.77 11.81
N CYS A 240 -12.23 -16.95 12.41
CA CYS A 240 -10.77 -17.00 12.24
C CYS A 240 -10.19 -18.36 12.63
N ALA A 241 -10.67 -18.96 13.72
CA ALA A 241 -10.23 -20.28 14.14
C ALA A 241 -10.50 -21.36 13.07
N LYS A 242 -11.55 -21.20 12.25
CA LYS A 242 -11.98 -22.16 11.23
C LYS A 242 -11.52 -21.81 9.81
N SER A 243 -11.12 -20.56 9.54
CA SER A 243 -10.70 -20.14 8.20
C SER A 243 -9.47 -20.91 7.73
N ALA A 244 -9.55 -21.46 6.52
CA ALA A 244 -8.42 -22.12 5.86
C ALA A 244 -7.27 -21.14 5.57
N GLY A 245 -7.60 -19.87 5.36
CA GLY A 245 -6.67 -18.77 5.12
C GLY A 245 -6.08 -18.14 6.36
N ARG A 246 -6.42 -18.56 7.59
CA ARG A 246 -6.04 -17.84 8.83
C ARG A 246 -4.54 -17.60 9.04
N ASN A 247 -3.69 -18.44 8.43
CA ASN A 247 -2.24 -18.37 8.51
C ASN A 247 -1.60 -17.90 7.19
N ASP A 248 -2.40 -17.40 6.24
CA ASP A 248 -1.88 -16.76 5.05
C ASP A 248 -1.32 -15.38 5.43
N VAL A 249 -0.23 -14.97 4.78
CA VAL A 249 0.28 -13.60 4.90
C VAL A 249 -0.76 -12.57 4.47
N MET A 250 -1.76 -12.92 3.67
CA MET A 250 -2.88 -12.02 3.33
C MET A 250 -3.98 -11.98 4.39
N SER A 251 -3.89 -12.73 5.49
CA SER A 251 -5.02 -12.93 6.40
C SER A 251 -5.23 -11.82 7.43
N TYR A 252 -6.47 -11.39 7.61
CA TYR A 252 -6.87 -10.60 8.79
C TYR A 252 -6.76 -11.40 10.10
N CYS A 253 -6.93 -12.72 10.04
CA CYS A 253 -6.91 -13.61 11.19
C CYS A 253 -5.50 -14.00 11.66
N ARG A 254 -4.43 -13.60 10.95
CA ARG A 254 -3.07 -13.97 11.33
C ARG A 254 -2.66 -13.29 12.63
N ASP A 255 -2.03 -14.06 13.53
CA ASP A 255 -1.47 -13.52 14.76
C ASP A 255 -0.12 -12.86 14.48
N ARG A 256 -0.15 -11.59 14.06
CA ARG A 256 1.06 -10.79 13.78
C ARG A 256 2.05 -10.77 14.95
N ALA A 257 1.58 -10.96 16.19
CA ALA A 257 2.46 -11.00 17.34
C ALA A 257 3.37 -12.24 17.35
N ALA A 258 2.94 -13.33 16.71
CA ALA A 258 3.70 -14.57 16.56
C ALA A 258 4.92 -14.43 15.65
N VAL A 259 4.96 -13.44 14.75
CA VAL A 259 6.12 -13.15 13.89
C VAL A 259 7.29 -12.69 14.76
N LYS A 260 8.23 -13.62 15.01
CA LYS A 260 9.38 -13.42 15.89
C LYS A 260 10.54 -14.30 15.47
N GLY A 261 11.73 -13.73 15.44
CA GLY A 261 12.95 -14.45 15.05
C GLY A 261 12.83 -15.00 13.64
N ASN A 262 12.81 -16.32 13.51
CA ASN A 262 12.74 -17.03 12.23
C ASN A 262 11.33 -17.52 11.86
N PHE A 263 10.31 -17.24 12.68
CA PHE A 263 8.93 -17.60 12.36
C PHE A 263 8.22 -16.45 11.64
N TYR A 264 7.46 -16.83 10.60
CA TYR A 264 6.73 -15.88 9.79
C TYR A 264 5.51 -16.50 9.09
N TYR A 265 4.57 -15.66 8.63
CA TYR A 265 3.43 -16.09 7.82
C TYR A 265 3.75 -15.99 6.34
N GLY A 266 3.61 -17.08 5.61
CA GLY A 266 3.80 -17.07 4.16
C GLY A 266 2.49 -17.13 3.38
N PHE A 267 2.59 -16.97 2.06
CA PHE A 267 1.46 -17.27 1.18
C PHE A 267 1.06 -18.74 1.31
N THR A 268 -0.23 -19.06 1.45
CA THR A 268 -0.69 -20.46 1.46
C THR A 268 -0.52 -21.11 0.09
N ASP A 269 -0.64 -22.44 0.03
CA ASP A 269 -0.60 -23.19 -1.24
C ASP A 269 -1.62 -22.71 -2.26
N CYS A 270 -2.81 -22.33 -1.80
CA CYS A 270 -3.85 -21.81 -2.67
C CYS A 270 -3.41 -20.47 -3.28
N THR A 271 -2.98 -19.53 -2.44
CA THR A 271 -2.52 -18.21 -2.87
C THR A 271 -1.36 -18.30 -3.84
N ARG A 272 -0.37 -19.16 -3.56
CA ARG A 272 0.75 -19.41 -4.49
C ARG A 272 0.31 -19.95 -5.83
N LYS A 273 -0.65 -20.89 -5.86
CA LYS A 273 -1.20 -21.44 -7.13
C LYS A 273 -1.92 -20.37 -7.92
N TYR A 274 -2.67 -19.50 -7.25
CA TYR A 274 -3.34 -18.37 -7.86
C TYR A 274 -2.35 -17.44 -8.55
N VAL A 275 -1.39 -16.87 -7.80
CA VAL A 275 -0.38 -15.94 -8.30
C VAL A 275 0.42 -16.54 -9.47
N ARG A 276 0.75 -17.83 -9.41
CA ARG A 276 1.42 -18.54 -10.52
C ARG A 276 0.57 -18.63 -11.79
N LYS A 277 -0.75 -18.75 -11.67
CA LYS A 277 -1.66 -18.89 -12.81
C LYS A 277 -1.99 -17.54 -13.42
N THR A 278 -2.19 -16.52 -12.60
CA THR A 278 -2.69 -15.21 -13.01
C THR A 278 -1.52 -14.23 -13.18
N THR A 279 -0.84 -13.89 -12.09
CA THR A 279 0.18 -12.85 -12.08
C THR A 279 1.41 -13.20 -12.91
N ALA A 280 1.89 -14.45 -12.87
CA ALA A 280 3.02 -14.86 -13.70
C ALA A 280 2.73 -14.67 -15.20
N ARG A 281 1.50 -14.99 -15.64
CA ARG A 281 1.08 -14.77 -17.02
C ARG A 281 1.05 -13.27 -17.35
N ALA A 282 0.53 -12.46 -16.43
CA ALA A 282 0.41 -11.02 -16.63
C ALA A 282 1.78 -10.34 -16.72
N LEU A 283 2.73 -10.69 -15.85
CA LEU A 283 4.12 -10.23 -15.88
C LEU A 283 4.83 -10.62 -17.19
N LEU A 284 4.62 -11.84 -17.69
CA LEU A 284 5.23 -12.29 -18.95
C LEU A 284 4.70 -11.56 -20.20
N ARG A 285 3.51 -10.98 -20.11
CA ARG A 285 2.79 -10.42 -21.27
C ARG A 285 2.54 -8.93 -21.19
N GLY A 286 2.85 -8.29 -20.07
CA GLY A 286 2.47 -6.91 -19.78
C GLY A 286 0.95 -6.72 -19.74
N GLU A 287 0.22 -7.71 -19.22
CA GLU A 287 -1.25 -7.61 -19.09
C GLU A 287 -1.64 -6.81 -17.84
N ALA A 288 -2.92 -6.48 -17.75
CA ALA A 288 -3.50 -5.82 -16.59
C ALA A 288 -3.31 -6.64 -15.30
N ARG A 289 -3.22 -5.95 -14.17
CA ARG A 289 -3.16 -6.57 -12.85
C ARG A 289 -4.43 -7.39 -12.62
N PRO A 290 -4.32 -8.70 -12.29
CA PRO A 290 -5.48 -9.55 -12.11
C PRO A 290 -6.09 -9.33 -10.72
N PHE A 291 -6.85 -8.26 -10.54
CA PHE A 291 -7.67 -8.10 -9.34
C PHE A 291 -8.84 -9.08 -9.40
N GLN A 292 -8.94 -9.99 -8.44
CA GLN A 292 -10.10 -10.86 -8.27
C GLN A 292 -10.49 -10.98 -6.80
N ASP A 293 -11.79 -11.18 -6.55
CA ASP A 293 -12.28 -11.67 -5.28
C ASP A 293 -11.52 -12.95 -4.93
N GLN A 294 -10.87 -12.94 -3.77
CA GLN A 294 -10.01 -13.98 -3.22
C GLN A 294 -10.27 -15.43 -3.71
N ALA A 295 -9.22 -16.07 -4.23
CA ALA A 295 -9.32 -17.45 -4.72
C ALA A 295 -9.36 -18.53 -3.62
N CYS A 296 -9.19 -18.17 -2.33
CA CYS A 296 -8.68 -19.07 -1.30
C CYS A 296 -9.43 -19.09 0.04
N ASP A 297 -10.64 -18.53 0.09
CA ASP A 297 -11.56 -18.65 1.22
C ASP A 297 -12.56 -19.81 1.05
#